data_AF-A0A930SRP0-F1
#
_entry.id   AF-A0A930SRP0-F1
#
_cell.length_a   1.000
_cell.length_b   1.000
_cell.length_c   1.000
_cell.angle_alpha   90.00
_cell.angle_beta   90.00
_cell.angle_gamma   90.00
#
_symmetry.space_group_name_H-M   'P 1'
#
loop_
_entity.id
_entity.type
_entity.pdbx_description
1 polymer ?
#
loop_
_entity_poly.entity_id
_entity_poly.type
_entity_poly.pdbx_seq_one_letter_code
_entity_poly.pdbx_strand_id
1 'polypeptide(L)'
;MNTKQIASAELVGGMALLLLGHKRKGLGLFGHGMYALEQEYRAARPDLEPGFEARWREAVTFYDATHQNETNRQLHRWGIPVIVAGALGLLLAKPRSTPWKLSALAFGGGWALNILGHSQYEKNAPAFTEDPLSFVAGPAWDLKQLLGKRQNSHNA
;
A
#
# COMPACT_ATOMS: atom_id res chain seq x y z
N MET A 1 3.76 18.42 -14.14
CA MET A 1 3.77 17.56 -12.94
C MET A 1 5.11 17.72 -12.25
N ASN A 2 5.15 17.79 -10.92
CA ASN A 2 6.42 17.75 -10.18
C ASN A 2 6.95 16.31 -10.06
N THR A 3 8.19 16.13 -9.58
CA THR A 3 8.85 14.82 -9.50
C THR A 3 8.05 13.82 -8.68
N LYS A 4 7.53 14.23 -7.52
CA LYS A 4 6.64 13.40 -6.69
C LYS A 4 5.37 12.94 -7.42
N GLN A 5 4.73 13.81 -8.19
CA GLN A 5 3.55 13.46 -9.00
C GLN A 5 3.90 12.45 -10.09
N ILE A 6 5.08 12.58 -10.72
CA ILE A 6 5.58 11.61 -11.71
C ILE A 6 5.82 10.26 -11.03
N ALA A 7 6.53 10.23 -9.91
CA ALA A 7 6.82 9.01 -9.16
C ALA A 7 5.54 8.29 -8.68
N SER A 8 4.54 9.07 -8.22
CA SER A 8 3.21 8.54 -7.89
C SER A 8 2.51 7.94 -9.11
N ALA A 9 2.58 8.62 -10.26
CA ALA A 9 1.99 8.13 -11.51
C ALA A 9 2.68 6.87 -12.03
N GLU A 10 4.00 6.75 -11.90
CA GLU A 10 4.75 5.55 -12.24
C GLU A 10 4.37 4.38 -11.35
N LEU A 11 4.30 4.59 -10.03
CA LEU A 11 3.87 3.58 -9.07
C LEU A 11 2.48 3.04 -9.45
N VAL A 12 1.50 3.92 -9.64
CA VAL A 12 0.13 3.53 -10.02
C VAL A 12 0.09 2.92 -11.43
N GLY A 13 0.86 3.46 -12.36
CA GLY A 13 1.02 2.94 -13.72
C GLY A 13 1.60 1.52 -13.72
N GLY A 14 2.51 1.21 -12.82
CA GLY A 14 3.06 -0.13 -12.62
C GLY A 14 1.99 -1.13 -12.18
N MET A 15 1.11 -0.73 -11.26
CA MET A 15 -0.06 -1.53 -10.86
C MET A 15 -1.01 -1.75 -12.05
N ALA A 16 -1.30 -0.71 -12.82
CA ALA A 16 -2.15 -0.82 -14.02
C ALA A 16 -1.55 -1.76 -15.07
N LEU A 17 -0.24 -1.67 -15.33
CA LEU A 17 0.45 -2.60 -16.23
C LEU A 17 0.41 -4.05 -15.72
N LEU A 18 0.53 -4.26 -14.41
CA LEU A 18 0.37 -5.59 -13.82
C LEU A 18 -1.05 -6.12 -14.04
N LEU A 19 -2.07 -5.29 -13.81
CA LEU A 19 -3.48 -5.58 -14.11
C LEU A 19 -3.77 -5.84 -15.59
N LEU A 20 -2.94 -5.33 -16.51
CA LEU A 20 -3.02 -5.61 -17.95
C LEU A 20 -2.23 -6.86 -18.36
N GLY A 21 -1.57 -7.53 -17.41
CA GLY A 21 -0.78 -8.74 -17.64
C GLY A 21 0.67 -8.49 -18.07
N HIS A 22 1.13 -7.23 -18.09
CA HIS A 22 2.50 -6.86 -18.42
C HIS A 22 3.44 -6.98 -17.21
N LYS A 23 3.53 -8.17 -16.61
CA LYS A 23 4.19 -8.45 -15.32
C LYS A 23 5.55 -7.76 -15.12
N ARG A 24 6.48 -7.94 -16.06
CA ARG A 24 7.85 -7.38 -15.96
C ARG A 24 7.85 -5.85 -16.00
N LYS A 25 7.11 -5.25 -16.95
CA LYS A 25 6.99 -3.80 -17.07
C LYS A 25 6.26 -3.20 -15.87
N GLY A 26 5.21 -3.87 -15.40
CA GLY A 26 4.44 -3.46 -14.23
C GLY A 26 5.29 -3.46 -12.96
N LEU A 27 6.01 -4.54 -12.68
CA LEU A 27 6.92 -4.61 -11.53
C LEU A 27 8.06 -3.58 -11.64
N GLY A 28 8.65 -3.43 -12.82
CA GLY A 28 9.73 -2.46 -13.04
C GLY A 28 9.27 -1.02 -12.79
N LEU A 29 8.14 -0.64 -13.37
CA LEU A 29 7.61 0.72 -13.22
C LEU A 29 7.10 0.99 -11.79
N PHE A 30 6.46 -0.01 -11.16
CA PHE A 30 6.05 0.09 -9.76
C PHE A 30 7.27 0.28 -8.83
N GLY A 31 8.31 -0.54 -9.01
CA GLY A 31 9.53 -0.44 -8.21
C GLY A 31 10.27 0.88 -8.42
N HIS A 32 10.31 1.38 -9.66
CA HIS A 32 10.87 2.70 -9.96
C HIS A 32 10.09 3.81 -9.25
N GLY A 33 8.76 3.82 -9.32
CA GLY A 33 7.93 4.80 -8.64
C GLY A 33 8.09 4.78 -7.11
N MET A 34 8.16 3.58 -6.51
CA MET A 34 8.44 3.43 -5.06
C MET A 34 9.82 4.00 -4.69
N TYR A 35 10.85 3.69 -5.47
CA TYR A 35 12.19 4.21 -5.23
C TYR A 35 12.24 5.73 -5.39
N ALA A 36 11.66 6.27 -6.46
CA ALA A 36 11.62 7.70 -6.72
C ALA A 36 10.86 8.46 -5.61
N LEU A 37 9.73 7.93 -5.13
CA LEU A 37 9.01 8.51 -3.99
C LEU A 37 9.85 8.51 -2.72
N GLU A 38 10.63 7.46 -2.46
CA GLU A 38 11.48 7.40 -1.26
C GLU A 38 12.64 8.41 -1.34
N GLN A 39 13.20 8.63 -2.54
CA GLN A 39 14.20 9.67 -2.76
C GLN A 39 13.61 11.07 -2.53
N GLU A 40 12.41 11.35 -3.05
CA GLU A 40 11.71 12.62 -2.81
C GLU A 40 11.38 12.80 -1.31
N TYR A 41 10.92 11.74 -0.65
CA TYR A 41 10.62 11.74 0.79
C TYR A 41 11.82 12.17 1.63
N ARG A 42 13.01 11.62 1.32
CA ARG A 42 14.28 11.93 2.01
C ARG A 42 14.81 13.31 1.65
N ALA A 43 14.73 13.70 0.38
CA ALA A 43 15.15 15.03 -0.06
C ALA A 43 14.36 16.15 0.63
N ALA A 44 13.08 15.91 0.90
CA ALA A 44 12.22 16.85 1.63
C ALA A 44 12.45 16.88 3.15
N ARG A 45 13.23 15.94 3.71
CA ARG A 45 13.50 15.78 5.15
C ARG A 45 14.99 15.60 5.41
N PRO A 46 15.80 16.68 5.31
CA PRO A 46 17.25 16.61 5.50
C PRO A 46 17.65 16.23 6.93
N ASP A 47 16.74 16.40 7.89
CA ASP A 47 16.84 16.06 9.30
C ASP A 47 16.38 14.63 9.61
N LEU A 48 15.95 13.86 8.59
CA LEU A 48 15.52 12.47 8.78
C LEU A 48 16.67 11.61 9.32
N GLU A 49 16.46 11.06 10.50
CA GLU A 49 17.38 10.10 11.13
C GLU A 49 17.72 8.95 10.17
N PRO A 50 19.02 8.60 10.01
CA PRO A 50 19.43 7.53 9.12
C PRO A 50 19.02 6.15 9.64
N GLY A 51 18.99 5.18 8.73
CA GLY A 51 18.72 3.79 9.06
C GLY A 51 17.25 3.36 8.92
N PHE A 52 17.06 2.05 8.84
CA PHE A 52 15.75 1.45 8.56
C PHE A 52 14.79 1.59 9.75
N GLU A 53 15.26 1.40 10.98
CA GLU A 53 14.40 1.47 12.17
C GLU A 53 13.78 2.85 12.38
N ALA A 54 14.58 3.91 12.20
CA ALA A 54 14.09 5.28 12.28
C ALA A 54 13.05 5.56 11.19
N ARG A 55 13.34 5.16 9.94
CA ARG A 55 12.42 5.30 8.80
C ARG A 55 11.12 4.52 9.00
N TRP A 56 11.20 3.31 9.56
CA TRP A 56 10.04 2.47 9.87
C TRP A 56 9.16 3.11 10.94
N ARG A 57 9.76 3.62 12.02
CA ARG A 57 9.04 4.34 13.07
C ARG A 57 8.29 5.54 12.49
N GLU A 58 8.95 6.34 11.66
CA GLU A 58 8.32 7.48 11.00
C GLU A 58 7.16 7.06 10.11
N ALA A 59 7.33 5.99 9.31
CA ALA A 59 6.27 5.47 8.45
C ALA A 59 5.05 4.97 9.24
N VAL A 60 5.28 4.32 10.39
CA VAL A 60 4.20 3.89 11.30
C VAL A 60 3.51 5.09 11.94
N THR A 61 4.26 6.07 12.44
CA THR A 61 3.71 7.30 13.03
C THR A 61 2.87 8.07 12.03
N PHE A 62 3.37 8.24 10.80
CA PHE A 62 2.63 8.87 9.70
C PHE A 62 1.37 8.07 9.33
N TYR A 63 1.47 6.75 9.22
CA TYR A 63 0.32 5.90 8.91
C TYR A 63 -0.78 6.03 9.98
N ASP A 64 -0.42 5.91 11.27
CA ASP A 64 -1.37 6.05 12.36
C ASP A 64 -2.05 7.41 12.29
N ALA A 65 -1.28 8.50 12.22
CA ALA A 65 -1.82 9.86 12.14
C ALA A 65 -2.76 10.11 10.94
N THR A 66 -2.63 9.34 9.87
CA THR A 66 -3.43 9.49 8.64
C THR A 66 -4.56 8.47 8.48
N HIS A 67 -4.67 7.52 9.42
CA HIS A 67 -5.70 6.47 9.43
C HIS A 67 -6.36 6.38 10.82
N GLN A 68 -7.12 7.41 11.17
CA GLN A 68 -7.77 7.50 12.48
C GLN A 68 -9.20 6.95 12.48
N ASN A 69 -9.87 6.93 11.32
CA ASN A 69 -11.23 6.44 11.23
C ASN A 69 -11.29 4.90 11.25
N GLU A 70 -12.00 4.32 12.22
CA GLU A 70 -12.08 2.86 12.36
C GLU A 70 -12.72 2.18 11.14
N THR A 71 -13.68 2.82 10.46
CA THR A 71 -14.27 2.25 9.23
C THR A 71 -13.24 2.18 8.11
N ASN A 72 -12.42 3.22 7.94
CA ASN A 72 -11.30 3.20 7.00
C ASN A 72 -10.31 2.07 7.33
N ARG A 73 -9.92 1.95 8.60
CA ARG A 73 -9.03 0.87 9.07
C ARG A 73 -9.63 -0.52 8.84
N GLN A 74 -10.93 -0.70 9.04
CA GLN A 74 -11.61 -1.95 8.73
C GLN A 74 -11.62 -2.27 7.23
N LEU A 75 -11.88 -1.27 6.38
CA LEU A 75 -11.80 -1.42 4.93
C LEU A 75 -10.39 -1.85 4.50
N HIS A 76 -9.34 -1.25 5.08
CA HIS A 76 -7.95 -1.66 4.86
C HIS A 76 -7.68 -3.09 5.33
N ARG A 77 -8.17 -3.46 6.51
CA ARG A 77 -7.99 -4.80 7.09
C ARG A 77 -8.52 -5.92 6.20
N TRP A 78 -9.58 -5.66 5.45
CA TRP A 78 -10.12 -6.60 4.45
C TRP A 78 -9.52 -6.40 3.06
N GLY A 79 -9.34 -5.15 2.62
CA GLY A 79 -8.86 -4.81 1.29
C GLY A 79 -7.41 -5.23 1.07
N ILE A 80 -6.53 -5.05 2.05
CA ILE A 80 -5.10 -5.39 1.93
C ILE A 80 -4.88 -6.88 1.66
N PRO A 81 -5.42 -7.84 2.46
CA PRO A 81 -5.30 -9.26 2.14
C PRO A 81 -5.80 -9.62 0.74
N VAL A 82 -6.92 -9.01 0.32
CA VAL A 82 -7.50 -9.22 -1.02
C VAL A 82 -6.60 -8.66 -2.12
N ILE A 83 -6.01 -7.47 -1.93
CA ILE A 83 -5.01 -6.89 -2.84
C ILE A 83 -3.79 -7.80 -2.95
N VAL A 84 -3.24 -8.27 -1.82
CA VAL A 84 -2.05 -9.13 -1.81
C VAL A 84 -2.33 -10.44 -2.53
N ALA A 85 -3.44 -11.11 -2.23
CA ALA A 85 -3.84 -12.35 -2.91
C ALA A 85 -4.06 -12.13 -4.42
N GLY A 86 -4.72 -11.02 -4.78
CA GLY A 86 -4.91 -10.61 -6.17
C GLY A 86 -3.59 -10.35 -6.90
N ALA A 87 -2.66 -9.62 -6.28
CA ALA A 87 -1.34 -9.32 -6.84
C ALA A 87 -0.53 -10.59 -7.08
N LEU A 88 -0.50 -11.51 -6.10
CA LEU A 88 0.17 -12.80 -6.24
C LEU A 88 -0.44 -13.60 -7.41
N GLY A 89 -1.76 -13.66 -7.51
CA GLY A 89 -2.43 -14.34 -8.61
C GLY A 89 -2.16 -13.69 -9.98
N LEU A 90 -2.11 -12.35 -10.06
CA LEU A 90 -1.71 -11.63 -11.29
C LEU A 90 -0.28 -11.96 -11.70
N LEU A 91 0.63 -12.14 -10.74
CA LEU A 91 2.03 -12.47 -10.98
C LEU A 91 2.24 -13.95 -11.36
N LEU A 92 1.47 -14.86 -10.78
CA LEU A 92 1.66 -16.30 -10.97
C LEU A 92 0.84 -16.87 -12.14
N ALA A 93 -0.42 -16.43 -12.31
CA ALA A 93 -1.31 -16.98 -13.34
C ALA A 93 -0.95 -16.52 -14.75
N LYS A 94 -1.30 -17.32 -15.76
CA LYS A 94 -1.17 -16.92 -17.17
C LYS A 94 -2.13 -15.74 -17.46
N PRO A 95 -1.67 -14.63 -18.07
CA PRO A 95 -2.55 -13.50 -18.39
C PRO A 95 -3.80 -13.94 -19.15
N ARG A 96 -4.95 -13.33 -18.80
CA ARG A 96 -6.29 -13.62 -19.36
C ARG A 96 -6.88 -15.01 -19.08
N SER A 97 -6.17 -15.89 -18.38
CA SER A 97 -6.76 -17.15 -17.87
C SER A 97 -7.84 -16.89 -16.82
N THR A 98 -8.69 -17.87 -16.52
CA THR A 98 -9.71 -17.75 -15.47
C THR A 98 -9.12 -17.37 -14.10
N PRO A 99 -8.06 -18.03 -13.59
CA PRO A 99 -7.42 -17.62 -12.34
C PRO A 99 -6.93 -16.17 -12.39
N TRP A 100 -6.32 -15.74 -13.50
CA TRP A 100 -5.86 -14.37 -13.65
C TRP A 100 -7.02 -13.35 -13.60
N LYS A 101 -8.16 -13.65 -14.23
CA LYS A 101 -9.34 -12.76 -14.20
C LYS A 101 -9.90 -12.63 -12.78
N LEU A 102 -9.96 -13.73 -12.04
CA LEU A 102 -10.37 -13.72 -10.63
C LEU A 102 -9.38 -12.90 -9.78
N SER A 103 -8.08 -13.06 -10.02
CA SER A 103 -7.04 -12.28 -9.35
C SER A 103 -7.11 -10.79 -9.70
N ALA A 104 -7.42 -10.44 -10.95
CA ALA A 104 -7.63 -9.05 -11.37
C ALA A 104 -8.84 -8.42 -10.68
N LEU A 105 -9.95 -9.16 -10.57
CA LEU A 105 -11.14 -8.73 -9.83
C LEU A 105 -10.83 -8.55 -8.34
N ALA A 106 -10.12 -9.49 -7.72
CA ALA A 106 -9.70 -9.38 -6.33
C ALA A 106 -8.79 -8.15 -6.13
N PHE A 107 -7.74 -8.01 -6.94
CA PHE A 107 -6.81 -6.89 -6.85
C PHE A 107 -7.52 -5.54 -7.00
N GLY A 108 -8.34 -5.38 -8.05
CA GLY A 108 -9.11 -4.16 -8.28
C GLY A 108 -10.15 -3.88 -7.20
N GLY A 109 -10.88 -4.91 -6.74
CA GLY A 109 -11.89 -4.79 -5.69
C GLY A 109 -11.30 -4.41 -4.34
N GLY A 110 -10.19 -5.02 -3.94
CA GLY A 110 -9.49 -4.66 -2.70
C GLY A 110 -8.96 -3.23 -2.73
N TRP A 111 -8.44 -2.77 -3.87
CA TRP A 111 -8.06 -1.36 -4.06
C TRP A 111 -9.26 -0.42 -3.98
N ALA A 112 -10.39 -0.78 -4.58
CA ALA A 112 -11.61 0.00 -4.48
C ALA A 112 -12.08 0.18 -3.02
N LEU A 113 -11.98 -0.87 -2.18
CA LEU A 113 -12.29 -0.79 -0.75
C LEU A 113 -11.36 0.20 -0.01
N ASN A 114 -10.05 0.10 -0.21
CA ASN A 114 -9.09 1.00 0.45
C ASN A 114 -9.26 2.46 -0.01
N ILE A 115 -9.43 2.67 -1.32
CA ILE A 115 -9.68 4.01 -1.88
C ILE A 115 -11.00 4.58 -1.36
N LEU A 116 -12.04 3.76 -1.23
CA LEU A 116 -13.30 4.18 -0.61
C LEU A 116 -13.09 4.62 0.84
N GLY A 117 -12.29 3.88 1.59
CA GLY A 117 -11.87 4.23 2.95
C GLY A 117 -11.26 5.64 3.04
N HIS A 118 -10.20 5.86 2.27
CA HIS A 118 -9.52 7.15 2.18
C HIS A 118 -10.44 8.28 1.70
N SER A 119 -11.17 8.07 0.61
CA SER A 119 -11.98 9.11 -0.03
C SER A 119 -13.25 9.45 0.74
N GLN A 120 -13.87 8.50 1.44
CA GLN A 120 -15.12 8.74 2.15
C GLN A 120 -14.92 9.13 3.61
N TYR A 121 -13.92 8.58 4.29
CA TYR A 121 -13.78 8.72 5.74
C TYR A 121 -12.60 9.60 6.17
N GLU A 122 -11.43 9.46 5.54
CA GLU A 122 -10.25 10.26 5.91
C GLU A 122 -10.11 11.56 5.11
N LYS A 123 -10.70 11.61 3.90
CA LYS A 123 -10.59 12.74 2.96
C LYS A 123 -9.14 13.10 2.60
N ASN A 124 -8.25 12.12 2.61
CA ASN A 124 -6.86 12.25 2.20
C ASN A 124 -6.53 11.33 1.02
N ALA A 125 -5.38 11.59 0.37
CA ALA A 125 -4.84 10.68 -0.63
C ALA A 125 -4.32 9.40 0.04
N PRO A 126 -4.20 8.27 -0.69
CA PRO A 126 -3.58 7.08 -0.16
C PRO A 126 -2.17 7.36 0.38
N ALA A 127 -1.90 6.98 1.63
CA ALA A 127 -0.69 7.41 2.36
C ALA A 127 0.64 7.10 1.65
N PHE A 128 0.69 6.05 0.83
CA PHE A 128 1.91 5.68 0.09
C PHE A 128 2.38 6.73 -0.93
N THR A 129 1.51 7.68 -1.35
CA THR A 129 1.92 8.78 -2.24
C THR A 129 2.72 9.86 -1.51
N GLU A 130 2.58 9.91 -0.18
CA GLU A 130 3.28 10.85 0.70
C GLU A 130 4.47 10.19 1.39
N ASP A 131 4.29 8.97 1.89
CA ASP A 131 5.30 8.14 2.52
C ASP A 131 5.25 6.74 1.89
N PRO A 132 6.14 6.39 0.96
CA PRO A 132 6.07 5.11 0.27
C PRO A 132 6.31 3.91 1.19
N LEU A 133 7.08 4.05 2.29
CA LEU A 133 7.31 2.94 3.22
C LEU A 133 6.04 2.62 4.03
N SER A 134 5.16 3.60 4.26
CA SER A 134 3.87 3.39 4.93
C SER A 134 3.00 2.34 4.21
N PHE A 135 3.22 2.11 2.91
CA PHE A 135 2.58 1.06 2.12
C PHE A 135 2.74 -0.34 2.73
N VAL A 136 3.86 -0.59 3.42
CA VAL A 136 4.16 -1.87 4.09
C VAL A 136 4.11 -1.71 5.61
N ALA A 137 4.65 -0.61 6.13
CA ALA A 137 4.78 -0.39 7.57
C ALA A 137 3.42 -0.28 8.28
N GLY A 138 2.47 0.44 7.68
CA GLY A 138 1.12 0.60 8.21
C GLY A 138 0.36 -0.72 8.37
N PRO A 139 0.20 -1.51 7.28
CA PRO A 139 -0.42 -2.83 7.35
C PRO A 139 0.24 -3.79 8.35
N ALA A 140 1.57 -3.79 8.42
CA ALA A 140 2.31 -4.63 9.37
C ALA A 140 2.02 -4.22 10.83
N TRP A 141 1.96 -2.92 11.10
CA TRP A 141 1.62 -2.40 12.42
C TRP A 141 0.17 -2.70 12.82
N ASP A 142 -0.79 -2.53 11.91
CA ASP A 142 -2.19 -2.90 12.14
C ASP A 142 -2.34 -4.39 12.48
N LEU A 143 -1.65 -5.27 11.74
CA LEU A 143 -1.65 -6.70 12.02
C LEU A 143 -1.09 -7.01 13.41
N LYS A 144 0.03 -6.37 13.79
CA LYS A 144 0.64 -6.53 15.12
C LYS A 144 -0.34 -6.14 16.23
N GLN A 145 -1.07 -5.04 16.08
CA GLN A 145 -2.05 -4.61 17.08
C GLN A 145 -3.22 -5.58 17.21
N LEU A 146 -3.72 -6.13 16.10
CA LEU A 146 -4.80 -7.12 16.12
C LEU A 146 -4.37 -8.41 16.83
N LEU A 147 -3.14 -8.88 16.58
CA LEU A 147 -2.58 -10.06 17.24
C LEU A 147 -2.36 -9.81 18.74
N GLY A 148 -1.84 -8.64 19.12
CA GLY A 148 -1.66 -8.26 20.53
C GLY A 148 -2.99 -8.14 21.29
N LYS A 149 -4.02 -7.54 20.67
CA LYS A 149 -5.38 -7.49 21.26
C LYS A 149 -5.94 -8.89 21.51
N ARG A 150 -5.79 -9.83 20.55
CA ARG A 150 -6.24 -11.22 20.72
C ARG A 150 -5.54 -11.94 21.86
N GLN A 151 -4.23 -11.74 22.05
CA GLN A 151 -3.49 -12.36 23.16
C GLN A 151 -4.00 -11.88 24.52
N ASN A 152 -4.25 -10.58 24.68
CA ASN A 152 -4.78 -10.03 25.93
C ASN A 152 -6.20 -10.52 26.24
N SER A 153 -7.05 -10.74 25.23
CA SER A 153 -8.40 -11.28 25.42
C SER A 153 -8.47 -12.77 25.76
N HIS A 154 -7.39 -13.55 25.51
CA HIS A 154 -7.33 -14.97 25.87
C HIS A 154 -6.76 -15.23 27.27
N ASN A 155 -6.10 -14.21 27.86
CA ASN A 155 -5.46 -14.30 29.18
C ASN A 155 -6.28 -13.63 30.30
N ALA A 156 -7.48 -13.12 29.97
CA ALA A 156 -8.45 -12.52 30.90
C ALA A 156 -9.65 -13.45 31.06
#